data_AF-A0A8J7RUW4-F1
#
_entry.id   AF-A0A8J7RUW4-F1
#
_cell.length_a   1.000
_cell.length_b   1.000
_cell.length_c   1.000
_cell.angle_alpha   90.00
_cell.angle_beta   90.00
_cell.angle_gamma   90.00
#
_symmetry.space_group_name_H-M   'P 1'
#
loop_
_entity.id
_entity.type
_entity.pdbx_description
1 polymer ?
#
loop_
_entity_poly.entity_id
_entity_poly.type
_entity_poly.pdbx_seq_one_letter_code
_entity_poly.pdbx_strand_id
1 'polypeptide(L)'
;MHKEELITLHQILVEIKDYFEMVNPELKFPQYGALRINPSQIHKSKLEHKHAIFVLGEELANAMKDVEFTGSTRISARMKDLAERAERELERPIENPNIR
;
A
#
# COMPACT_ATOMS: atom_id res chain seq x y z
N MET A 1 23.26 -15.18 -1.25
CA MET A 1 22.82 -15.03 0.15
C MET A 1 23.07 -16.30 0.92
N HIS A 2 23.74 -16.17 2.05
CA HIS A 2 23.91 -17.19 3.08
C HIS A 2 22.57 -17.48 3.77
N LYS A 3 22.47 -18.63 4.46
CA LYS A 3 21.22 -19.05 5.11
C LYS A 3 20.85 -18.09 6.23
N GLU A 4 21.83 -17.71 7.04
CA GLU A 4 21.63 -16.75 8.14
C GLU A 4 21.11 -15.41 7.63
N GLU A 5 21.64 -14.89 6.52
CA GLU A 5 21.14 -13.65 5.90
C GLU A 5 19.66 -13.76 5.48
N LEU A 6 19.23 -14.93 4.97
CA LEU A 6 17.83 -15.17 4.64
C LEU A 6 16.96 -15.27 5.89
N ILE A 7 17.43 -15.91 6.96
CA ILE A 7 16.69 -16.01 8.22
C ILE A 7 16.54 -14.61 8.84
N THR A 8 17.61 -13.82 8.88
CA THR A 8 17.59 -12.44 9.39
C THR A 8 16.66 -11.57 8.55
N LEU A 9 16.72 -11.65 7.22
CA LEU A 9 15.80 -10.90 6.37
C LEU A 9 14.34 -11.31 6.60
N HIS A 10 14.09 -12.61 6.73
CA HIS A 10 12.76 -13.12 7.03
C HIS A 10 12.24 -12.59 8.39
N GLN A 11 13.10 -12.56 9.40
CA GLN A 11 12.78 -12.00 10.72
C GLN A 11 12.40 -10.51 10.64
N ILE A 12 13.21 -9.71 9.96
CA ILE A 12 12.94 -8.27 9.78
C ILE A 12 11.58 -8.04 9.08
N LEU A 13 11.27 -8.83 8.03
CA LEU A 13 9.98 -8.70 7.35
C LEU A 13 8.79 -9.09 8.23
N VAL A 14 8.94 -10.09 9.11
CA VAL A 14 7.91 -10.45 10.09
C VAL A 14 7.71 -9.34 11.11
N GLU A 15 8.76 -8.68 11.57
CA GLU A 15 8.64 -7.53 12.48
C GLU A 15 7.90 -6.37 11.82
N ILE A 16 8.19 -6.09 10.55
CA ILE A 16 7.47 -5.06 9.77
C ILE A 16 6.00 -5.45 9.61
N LYS A 17 5.73 -6.72 9.28
CA LYS A 17 4.37 -7.28 9.19
C LYS A 17 3.59 -7.09 10.50
N ASP A 18 4.19 -7.49 11.62
CA ASP A 18 3.58 -7.37 12.95
C ASP A 18 3.29 -5.91 13.31
N TYR A 19 4.20 -4.99 12.95
CA TYR A 19 3.96 -3.55 13.12
C TYR A 19 2.75 -3.07 12.32
N PHE A 20 2.61 -3.48 11.05
CA PHE A 20 1.44 -3.10 10.24
C PHE A 20 0.14 -3.69 10.79
N GLU A 21 0.11 -4.95 11.23
CA GLU A 21 -1.07 -5.55 11.87
C GLU A 21 -1.43 -4.85 13.19
N MET A 22 -0.44 -4.35 13.94
CA MET A 22 -0.65 -3.57 15.16
C MET A 22 -1.25 -2.19 14.86
N VAL A 23 -0.76 -1.49 13.83
CA VAL A 23 -1.25 -0.16 13.45
C VAL A 23 -2.63 -0.22 12.79
N ASN A 24 -2.89 -1.27 12.00
CA ASN A 24 -4.15 -1.50 11.32
C ASN A 24 -4.59 -2.96 11.48
N PRO A 25 -5.48 -3.28 12.44
CA PRO A 25 -5.96 -4.64 12.68
C PRO A 25 -6.67 -5.30 11.50
N GLU A 26 -7.21 -4.52 10.55
CA GLU A 26 -7.85 -5.04 9.33
C GLU A 26 -6.83 -5.49 8.28
N LEU A 27 -5.58 -5.02 8.40
CA LEU A 27 -4.51 -5.44 7.50
C LEU A 27 -4.02 -6.82 7.91
N LYS A 28 -4.05 -7.76 6.98
CA LYS A 28 -3.70 -9.17 7.20
C LYS A 28 -2.77 -9.66 6.11
N PHE A 29 -1.98 -10.68 6.45
CA PHE A 29 -1.02 -11.34 5.55
C PHE A 29 -1.37 -12.82 5.35
N PRO A 30 -2.55 -13.13 4.76
CA PRO A 30 -3.06 -14.49 4.68
C PRO A 30 -2.20 -15.42 3.82
N GLN A 31 -1.56 -14.92 2.75
CA GLN A 31 -0.75 -15.77 1.88
C GLN A 31 0.52 -16.21 2.61
N TYR A 32 1.19 -15.28 3.29
CA TYR A 32 2.30 -15.60 4.18
C TYR A 32 1.88 -16.58 5.29
N GLY A 33 0.76 -16.31 5.96
CA GLY A 33 0.23 -17.18 7.01
C GLY A 33 -0.06 -18.62 6.54
N ALA A 34 -0.53 -18.77 5.30
CA ALA A 34 -0.81 -20.08 4.69
C ALA A 34 0.45 -20.94 4.50
N LEU A 35 1.63 -20.32 4.35
CA LEU A 35 2.90 -21.07 4.21
C LEU A 35 3.28 -21.81 5.50
N ARG A 36 2.83 -21.34 6.67
CA ARG A 36 3.21 -21.88 7.99
C ARG A 36 4.73 -21.96 8.19
N ILE A 37 5.46 -21.00 7.63
CA ILE A 37 6.91 -20.86 7.76
C ILE A 37 7.20 -19.64 8.65
N ASN A 38 8.05 -19.80 9.67
CA ASN A 38 8.44 -18.75 10.60
C ASN A 38 9.98 -18.63 10.66
N PRO A 39 10.55 -17.43 10.89
CA PRO A 39 12.00 -17.23 10.97
C PRO A 39 12.70 -18.12 12.02
N SER A 40 12.05 -18.44 13.14
CA SER A 40 12.59 -19.33 14.19
C SER A 40 12.83 -20.76 13.73
N GLN A 41 12.24 -21.18 12.60
CA GLN A 41 12.40 -22.51 12.04
C GLN A 41 13.70 -22.64 11.26
N ILE A 42 14.84 -22.42 11.93
CA ILE A 42 16.19 -22.39 11.33
C ILE A 42 16.60 -23.69 10.60
N HIS A 43 15.88 -24.79 10.82
CA HIS A 43 16.11 -26.07 10.15
C HIS A 43 15.51 -26.11 8.73
N LYS A 44 14.56 -25.23 8.42
CA LYS A 44 13.95 -25.11 7.09
C LYS A 44 14.98 -24.76 6.03
N SER A 45 14.71 -25.13 4.78
CA SER A 45 15.63 -24.93 3.67
C SER A 45 15.77 -23.45 3.30
N LYS A 46 16.87 -23.10 2.61
CA LYS A 46 17.05 -21.75 2.04
C LYS A 46 15.90 -21.38 1.10
N LEU A 47 15.41 -22.34 0.33
CA LEU A 47 14.33 -22.12 -0.63
C LEU A 47 13.01 -21.80 0.08
N GLU A 48 12.69 -22.51 1.16
CA GLU A 48 11.52 -22.23 1.99
C GLU A 48 11.56 -20.81 2.58
N HIS A 49 12.68 -20.41 3.19
CA HIS A 49 12.84 -19.04 3.70
C HIS A 49 12.76 -17.99 2.59
N LYS A 50 13.37 -18.25 1.43
CA LYS A 50 13.33 -17.34 0.29
C LYS A 50 11.90 -17.20 -0.27
N HIS A 51 11.14 -18.28 -0.31
CA HIS A 51 9.74 -18.24 -0.74
C HIS A 51 8.88 -17.42 0.24
N ALA A 52 9.06 -17.65 1.54
CA ALA A 52 8.37 -16.88 2.59
C ALA A 52 8.68 -15.37 2.51
N ILE A 53 9.95 -15.01 2.28
CA ILE A 53 10.39 -13.62 2.05
C ILE A 53 9.65 -13.00 0.86
N PHE A 54 9.55 -13.70 -0.27
CA PHE A 54 8.93 -13.13 -1.46
C PHE A 54 7.42 -12.96 -1.31
N VAL A 55 6.73 -13.95 -0.75
CA VAL A 55 5.28 -13.85 -0.49
C VAL A 55 4.99 -12.72 0.50
N LEU A 56 5.77 -12.63 1.59
CA LEU A 56 5.59 -11.56 2.58
C LEU A 56 5.92 -10.18 2.00
N GLY A 57 6.97 -10.08 1.20
CA GLY A 57 7.35 -8.83 0.53
C GLY A 57 6.28 -8.32 -0.43
N GLU A 58 5.61 -9.20 -1.16
CA GLU A 58 4.49 -8.85 -2.04
C GLU A 58 3.28 -8.34 -1.24
N GLU A 59 2.86 -9.06 -0.19
CA GLU A 59 1.75 -8.64 0.66
C GLU A 59 2.05 -7.31 1.38
N LEU A 60 3.29 -7.09 1.83
CA LEU A 60 3.75 -5.81 2.39
C LEU A 60 3.69 -4.68 1.37
N ALA A 61 4.14 -4.91 0.13
CA ALA A 61 4.07 -3.89 -0.91
C ALA A 61 2.62 -3.51 -1.24
N ASN A 62 1.69 -4.47 -1.22
CA ASN A 62 0.27 -4.20 -1.42
C ASN A 62 -0.34 -3.44 -0.22
N ALA A 63 0.01 -3.84 1.00
CA ALA A 63 -0.39 -3.15 2.22
C ALA A 63 0.00 -1.66 2.24
N MET A 64 1.19 -1.33 1.72
CA MET A 64 1.67 0.04 1.66
C MET A 64 0.94 0.91 0.61
N LYS A 65 0.46 0.33 -0.50
CA LYS A 65 -0.30 1.07 -1.52
C LYS A 65 -1.60 1.64 -0.97
N ASP A 66 -2.26 0.91 -0.08
CA ASP A 66 -3.53 1.35 0.52
C ASP A 66 -3.31 2.49 1.54
N VAL A 67 -2.13 2.55 2.16
CA VAL A 67 -1.76 3.62 3.10
C VAL A 67 -1.51 4.95 2.39
N GLU A 68 -0.90 4.95 1.20
CA GLU A 68 -0.64 6.18 0.42
C GLU A 68 -1.90 6.79 -0.25
N PHE A 69 -3.01 6.05 -0.35
CA PHE A 69 -4.15 6.45 -1.17
C PHE A 69 -5.20 7.35 -0.46
N THR A 70 -5.11 7.52 0.86
CA THR A 70 -6.16 8.22 1.63
C THR A 70 -6.05 9.76 1.59
N GLY A 71 -4.83 10.29 1.46
CA GLY A 71 -4.58 11.74 1.38
C GLY A 71 -4.67 12.30 -0.03
N SER A 72 -4.02 11.64 -1.00
CA SER A 72 -3.87 12.14 -2.37
C SER A 72 -5.18 12.11 -3.16
N THR A 73 -6.03 11.09 -2.96
CA THR A 73 -7.34 10.96 -3.62
C THR A 73 -8.33 12.06 -3.22
N ARG A 74 -8.29 12.52 -1.96
CA ARG A 74 -9.13 13.64 -1.52
C ARG A 74 -8.72 14.96 -2.15
N ILE A 75 -7.42 15.17 -2.37
CA ILE A 75 -6.92 16.37 -3.02
C ILE A 75 -7.21 16.33 -4.53
N SER A 76 -6.95 15.21 -5.20
CA SER A 76 -7.23 15.07 -6.64
C SER A 76 -8.72 15.20 -6.95
N ALA A 77 -9.60 14.61 -6.14
CA ALA A 77 -11.05 14.77 -6.27
C ALA A 77 -11.50 16.23 -6.08
N ARG A 78 -10.90 16.96 -5.12
CA ARG A 78 -11.17 18.39 -4.92
C ARG A 78 -10.63 19.25 -6.07
N MET A 79 -9.44 18.97 -6.57
CA MET A 79 -8.87 19.69 -7.72
C MET A 79 -9.71 19.47 -8.98
N LYS A 80 -10.22 18.26 -9.19
CA LYS A 80 -11.16 17.95 -10.27
C LYS A 80 -12.48 18.74 -10.14
N ASP A 81 -13.09 18.76 -8.96
CA ASP A 81 -14.30 19.56 -8.70
C ASP A 81 -14.07 21.07 -8.92
N LEU A 82 -12.91 21.59 -8.52
CA LEU A 82 -12.55 22.98 -8.79
C LEU A 82 -12.38 23.27 -10.29
N ALA A 83 -11.73 22.37 -11.04
CA ALA A 83 -11.56 22.52 -12.48
C ALA A 83 -12.91 22.53 -13.21
N GLU A 84 -13.80 21.58 -12.89
CA GLU A 84 -15.14 21.51 -13.49
C GLU A 84 -15.99 22.75 -13.17
N ARG A 85 -15.82 23.36 -11.98
CA ARG A 85 -16.50 24.63 -11.65
C ARG A 85 -15.96 25.80 -12.48
N ALA A 86 -14.64 25.88 -12.63
CA ALA A 86 -14.02 26.92 -13.44
C ALA A 86 -14.45 26.82 -14.91
N GLU A 87 -14.53 25.61 -15.47
CA GLU A 87 -15.03 25.37 -16.83
C GLU A 87 -16.48 25.86 -16.99
N ARG A 88 -17.37 25.55 -16.04
CA ARG A 88 -18.76 26.05 -16.05
C ARG A 88 -18.86 27.56 -15.98
N GLU A 89 -17.94 28.22 -15.27
CA GLU A 89 -17.88 29.69 -15.22
C GLU A 89 -17.39 30.30 -16.54
N LEU A 90 -16.40 29.66 -17.19
CA LEU A 90 -15.92 30.06 -18.51
C LEU A 90 -16.96 29.86 -19.61
N GLU A 91 -17.81 28.84 -19.50
CA GLU A 91 -18.89 28.55 -20.44
C GLU A 91 -20.12 29.45 -20.25
N ARG A 92 -20.18 30.29 -19.19
CA ARG A 92 -21.28 31.23 -19.03
C ARG A 92 -21.22 32.29 -20.14
N PRO A 93 -22.31 32.47 -20.91
CA PRO A 93 -22.39 33.57 -21.85
C PRO A 93 -22.18 34.88 -21.11
N ILE A 94 -21.36 35.77 -21.68
CA ILE A 94 -21.26 37.15 -21.20
C ILE A 94 -22.64 37.77 -21.42
N GLU A 95 -23.46 37.85 -20.38
CA GLU A 95 -24.65 38.69 -20.41
C GLU A 95 -24.17 40.13 -20.52
N ASN A 96 -24.15 40.64 -21.76
CA ASN A 96 -23.80 42.02 -22.03
C ASN A 96 -24.95 42.92 -21.51
N PRO A 97 -24.77 43.71 -20.44
CA PRO A 97 -25.87 44.46 -19.83
C PRO A 97 -26.28 45.70 -20.67
N ASN A 98 -25.66 45.93 -21.83
CA ASN A 98 -25.83 47.16 -22.60
C ASN A 98 -26.24 46.91 -24.06
N ILE A 99 -27.44 46.37 -24.26
CA ILE A 99 -28.20 46.63 -25.50
C ILE A 99 -29.62 47.05 -25.08
N ARG A 100 -29.85 48.37 -25.06
CA ARG A 100 -31.17 48.99 -25.19
C ARG A 100 -31.38 49.40 -26.64
#